data_AF-A0A356WIB5-F1
#
_entry.id   AF-A0A356WIB5-F1
#
_cell.length_a   1.000
_cell.length_b   1.000
_cell.length_c   1.000
_cell.angle_alpha   90.00
_cell.angle_beta   90.00
_cell.angle_gamma   90.00
#
_symmetry.space_group_name_H-M   'P 1'
#
loop_
_entity.id
_entity.type
_entity.pdbx_description
1 polymer ?
#
loop_
_entity_poly.entity_id
_entity_poly.type
_entity_poly.pdbx_seq_one_letter_code
_entity_poly.pdbx_strand_id
1 'polypeptide(L)' 'VLSISCDDCAMRASAACDDCVVSFFCEDTGAKAVVLDLEEQRTLRMLANAGLVPTLRHRAVS' A
#
# COMPACT_ATOMS: atom_id res chain seq x y z
N VAL A 1 7.83 -19.33 -2.24
CA VAL A 1 6.77 -18.30 -2.16
C VAL A 1 7.15 -17.34 -1.06
N LEU A 2 7.11 -16.03 -1.30
CA LEU A 2 7.26 -15.04 -0.25
C LEU A 2 5.88 -14.83 0.39
N SER A 3 5.71 -15.18 1.67
CA SER A 3 4.46 -14.95 2.41
C SER A 3 4.70 -14.00 3.58
N ILE A 4 3.69 -13.20 3.86
CA ILE A 4 3.62 -12.34 5.05
C ILE A 4 2.50 -12.92 5.91
N SER A 5 2.83 -13.39 7.12
CA SER A 5 1.89 -14.01 8.06
C SER A 5 2.11 -13.43 9.45
N CYS A 6 1.04 -12.92 10.07
CA CYS A 6 1.10 -12.45 11.46
C CYS A 6 1.29 -13.60 12.46
N ASP A 7 0.92 -14.84 12.09
CA ASP A 7 1.08 -16.01 12.96
C ASP A 7 2.54 -16.44 13.12
N ASP A 8 3.36 -16.24 12.08
CA ASP A 8 4.79 -16.57 12.08
C ASP A 8 5.70 -15.36 12.35
N CYS A 9 5.11 -14.21 12.73
CA CYS A 9 5.84 -12.97 12.93
C CYS A 9 6.60 -12.98 14.27
N ALA A 10 7.91 -12.74 14.24
CA ALA A 10 8.75 -12.68 15.44
C ALA A 10 8.36 -11.58 16.46
N MET A 11 7.64 -10.55 16.00
CA MET A 11 7.16 -9.42 16.82
C MET A 11 5.72 -9.60 17.32
N ARG A 12 5.10 -10.76 17.09
CA ARG A 12 3.69 -11.01 17.46
C ARG A 12 3.44 -10.75 18.95
N ALA A 13 2.32 -10.08 19.24
CA ALA A 13 1.90 -9.71 20.60
C ALA A 13 2.86 -8.77 21.35
N SER A 14 3.64 -7.97 20.62
CA SER A 14 4.43 -6.87 21.17
C SER A 14 3.83 -5.52 20.80
N ALA A 15 4.34 -4.43 21.38
CA ALA A 15 3.93 -3.05 21.05
C ALA A 15 4.17 -2.69 19.57
N ALA A 16 5.00 -3.44 18.84
CA ALA A 16 5.17 -3.24 17.40
C ALA A 16 3.89 -3.58 16.60
N CYS A 17 2.96 -4.35 17.18
CA CYS A 17 1.68 -4.66 16.56
C CYS A 17 0.72 -3.46 16.52
N ASP A 18 0.87 -2.49 17.42
CA ASP A 18 -0.09 -1.39 17.60
C ASP A 18 -0.10 -0.40 16.41
N ASP A 19 1.01 -0.31 15.68
CA ASP A 19 1.18 0.53 14.46
C ASP A 19 1.76 -0.30 13.29
N CYS A 20 1.44 -1.59 13.23
CA CYS A 20 1.99 -2.49 12.22
C CYS A 20 1.31 -2.29 10.86
N VAL A 21 2.05 -1.90 9.82
CA VAL A 21 1.51 -1.75 8.45
C VAL A 21 0.84 -3.02 7.90
N VAL A 22 1.17 -4.21 8.44
CA VAL A 22 0.61 -5.49 8.00
C VAL A 22 -0.87 -5.61 8.35
N SER A 23 -1.34 -5.02 9.47
CA SER A 23 -2.78 -5.02 9.78
C SER A 23 -3.56 -4.31 8.68
N PHE A 24 -3.08 -3.15 8.22
CA PHE A 24 -3.69 -2.41 7.11
C PHE A 24 -3.73 -3.21 5.80
N PHE A 25 -2.70 -4.01 5.51
CA PHE A 25 -2.66 -4.82 4.29
C PHE A 25 -3.54 -6.09 4.38
N CYS A 26 -3.66 -6.67 5.57
CA CYS A 26 -4.42 -7.91 5.79
C CYS A 26 -5.87 -7.67 6.20
N GLU A 27 -6.22 -6.46 6.64
CA GLU A 27 -7.59 -6.06 6.90
C GLU A 27 -8.35 -5.97 5.57
N ASP A 28 -9.45 -6.73 5.47
CA ASP A 28 -10.47 -6.47 4.46
C ASP A 28 -11.21 -5.19 4.86
N THR A 29 -10.67 -4.06 4.45
CA THR A 29 -11.26 -2.75 4.68
C THR A 29 -12.50 -2.51 3.81
N GLY A 30 -12.87 -3.44 2.93
CA GLY A 30 -13.88 -3.22 1.89
C GLY A 30 -13.50 -2.10 0.92
N ALA A 31 -12.26 -1.62 0.97
CA ALA A 31 -11.75 -0.57 0.11
C ALA A 31 -11.74 -1.07 -1.32
N LYS A 32 -12.60 -0.48 -2.15
CA LYS A 32 -12.67 -0.79 -3.57
C LYS A 32 -11.47 -0.17 -4.29
N ALA A 33 -11.08 -0.80 -5.39
CA ALA A 33 -10.11 -0.20 -6.30
C ALA A 33 -10.54 1.22 -6.67
N VAL A 34 -9.63 2.19 -6.48
CA VAL A 34 -9.84 3.56 -6.94
C VAL A 34 -9.64 3.58 -8.44
N VAL A 35 -10.70 3.85 -9.19
CA VAL A 35 -10.65 4.01 -10.64
C VAL A 35 -10.36 5.48 -10.93
N LEU A 36 -9.23 5.72 -11.58
CA LEU A 36 -8.84 7.06 -12.03
C LEU A 36 -9.15 7.21 -13.50
N ASP A 37 -9.70 8.36 -13.88
CA ASP A 37 -9.79 8.74 -15.27
C ASP A 37 -8.44 9.23 -15.83
N LEU A 38 -8.42 9.58 -17.11
CA LEU A 38 -7.20 10.02 -17.80
C LEU A 38 -6.70 11.38 -17.30
N GLU A 39 -7.58 12.28 -16.87
CA GLU A 39 -7.22 13.60 -16.37
C GLU A 39 -6.64 13.50 -14.97
N GLU A 40 -7.31 12.77 -14.08
CA GLU A 40 -6.84 12.47 -12.73
C GLU A 40 -5.47 11.79 -12.77
N GLN A 41 -5.29 10.80 -13.66
CA GLN A 41 -4.01 10.13 -13.82
C GLN A 41 -2.90 11.09 -14.30
N ARG A 42 -3.22 12.05 -15.17
CA ARG A 42 -2.26 13.08 -15.61
C ARG A 42 -1.90 14.02 -14.47
N THR A 43 -2.87 14.47 -13.69
CA THR A 43 -2.65 15.33 -12.53
C THR A 43 -1.75 14.68 -11.50
N LEU A 44 -2.02 13.41 -11.14
CA LEU A 44 -1.17 12.66 -10.21
C LEU A 44 0.28 12.53 -10.71
N ARG A 45 0.47 12.32 -12.02
CA ARG A 45 1.82 12.29 -12.62
C ARG A 45 2.52 13.65 -12.53
N MET A 46 1.80 14.76 -12.76
CA MET A 46 2.37 16.10 -12.61
C MET A 46 2.81 16.35 -11.16
N LEU A 47 1.97 15.99 -10.19
CA LEU A 47 2.30 16.10 -8.76
C LEU A 47 3.52 15.25 -8.39
N ALA A 48 3.61 14.02 -8.93
CA ALA A 48 4.74 13.13 -8.66
C ALA A 48 6.05 13.68 -9.22
N ASN A 49 6.01 14.25 -10.43
CA ASN A 49 7.17 14.90 -11.04
C ASN A 49 7.62 16.14 -10.27
N ALA A 50 6.70 16.85 -9.63
CA ALA A 50 7.01 17.96 -8.73
C ALA A 50 7.47 17.53 -7.33
N GLY A 51 7.47 16.23 -7.03
CA GLY A 51 7.84 15.69 -5.71
C GLY A 51 6.78 15.86 -4.62
N LEU A 52 5.55 16.23 -4.99
CA LEU A 52 4.45 16.48 -4.06
C LEU A 52 3.71 15.20 -3.64
N VAL A 53 3.81 14.15 -4.44
CA VAL A 53 3.26 12.81 -4.12
C VAL A 53 4.27 11.73 -4.51
N PRO A 54 4.26 10.56 -3.86
CA PRO A 54 5.10 9.44 -4.27
C PRO A 54 4.69 8.92 -5.65
N THR A 55 5.67 8.51 -6.46
CA THR A 55 5.42 7.77 -7.70
C THR A 55 4.78 6.40 -7.40
N LEU A 56 4.03 5.85 -8.36
CA LEU A 56 3.52 4.47 -8.29
C LEU A 56 4.66 3.49 -8.00
N ARG A 57 4.67 2.95 -6.77
CA ARG A 57 5.71 2.03 -6.29
C ARG A 57 5.46 0.58 -6.70
N HIS A 58 4.19 0.24 -6.90
CA HIS A 58 3.79 -1.08 -7.37
C HIS A 58 4.04 -1.18 -8.88
N ARG A 59 5.14 -1.85 -9.26
CA ARG A 59 5.31 -2.36 -10.62
C ARG A 59 4.62 -3.71 -10.69
N ALA A 60 3.57 -3.82 -11.49
CA ALA A 60 3.01 -5.13 -11.81
C ALA A 60 4.14 -5.99 -12.41
N VAL A 61 4.42 -7.12 -11.76
CA VAL A 61 5.34 -8.11 -12.31
C VAL A 61 4.65 -8.68 -13.55
N SER A 62 5.27 -8.48 -14.70
CA SER A 62 4.84 -9.10 -15.97
C SER A 62 5.28 -10.55 -16.02
#